data_AF-A0A834HP77-F1
#
_entry.id   AF-A0A834HP77-F1
#
_cell.length_a   1.000
_cell.length_b   1.000
_cell.length_c   1.000
_cell.angle_alpha   90.00
_cell.angle_beta   90.00
_cell.angle_gamma   90.00
#
_symmetry.space_group_name_H-M   'P 1'
#
loop_
_entity.id
_entity.type
_entity.pdbx_description
1 polymer ?
#
loop_
_entity_poly.entity_id
_entity_poly.type
_entity_poly.pdbx_seq_one_letter_code
_entity_poly.pdbx_strand_id
1 'polypeptide(L)'
;MGGRILVFCVAGVSRSATLCIAYLMKYHQLTLLEAFDHVKKIRPKIHPNCGFFQQLMDYEKSLFDASSVKMVYNEFLRSYIPEVYDKEYAQIRIFNKKRKDRQDRQQ
;
A
#
# COMPACT_ATOMS: atom_id res chain seq x y z
N MET A 1 13.20 -31.02 2.91
CA MET A 1 11.75 -31.05 3.21
C MET A 1 11.14 -29.73 2.76
N GLY A 2 10.04 -29.74 2.01
CA GLY A 2 9.36 -28.54 1.52
C GLY A 2 8.00 -28.38 2.18
N GLY A 3 7.88 -27.42 3.09
CA GLY A 3 6.62 -27.04 3.75
C GLY A 3 5.96 -25.85 3.05
N ARG A 4 4.64 -25.70 3.22
CA ARG A 4 3.89 -24.51 2.81
C ARG A 4 3.37 -23.79 4.05
N ILE A 5 3.52 -22.47 4.08
CA ILE A 5 3.11 -21.63 5.22
C ILE A 5 1.96 -20.70 4.78
N LEU A 6 0.93 -20.59 5.60
CA LEU A 6 -0.14 -19.61 5.46
C LEU A 6 0.06 -18.48 6.46
N VAL A 7 0.26 -17.25 5.96
CA VAL A 7 0.24 -16.02 6.77
C VAL A 7 -1.12 -15.35 6.57
N PHE A 8 -1.94 -15.26 7.62
CA PHE A 8 -3.27 -14.65 7.55
C PHE A 8 -3.50 -13.59 8.63
N CYS A 9 -4.46 -12.73 8.37
CA CYS A 9 -5.07 -11.84 9.36
C CYS A 9 -6.58 -11.76 9.05
N VAL A 10 -7.35 -11.03 9.86
CA VAL A 10 -8.81 -11.00 9.76
C VAL A 10 -9.33 -10.75 8.33
N ALA A 11 -8.84 -9.72 7.64
CA ALA A 11 -9.28 -9.37 6.29
C ALA A 11 -8.28 -9.75 5.18
N GLY A 12 -7.06 -10.15 5.55
CA GLY A 12 -5.96 -10.29 4.61
C GLY A 12 -5.61 -9.00 3.85
N VAL A 13 -5.82 -7.83 4.47
CA VAL A 13 -5.62 -6.51 3.83
C VAL A 13 -4.33 -5.84 4.31
N SER A 14 -4.11 -5.78 5.63
CA SER A 14 -3.07 -4.94 6.22
C SER A 14 -1.96 -5.75 6.91
N ARG A 15 -2.24 -6.34 8.08
CA ARG A 15 -1.24 -7.08 8.89
C ARG A 15 -0.50 -8.20 8.16
N SER A 16 -1.24 -9.16 7.59
CA SER A 16 -0.61 -10.29 6.89
C SER A 16 0.13 -9.85 5.63
N ALA A 17 -0.43 -8.90 4.88
CA ALA A 17 0.23 -8.34 3.70
C ALA A 17 1.57 -7.67 4.05
N THR A 18 1.61 -6.92 5.16
CA THR A 18 2.83 -6.28 5.68
C THR A 18 3.93 -7.30 5.91
N LEU A 19 3.61 -8.42 6.59
CA LEU A 19 4.58 -9.49 6.84
C LEU A 19 5.04 -10.18 5.54
N CYS A 20 4.14 -10.43 4.58
CA CYS A 20 4.52 -10.99 3.28
C CYS A 20 5.46 -10.06 2.51
N ILE A 21 5.21 -8.74 2.52
CA ILE A 21 6.06 -7.74 1.88
C ILE A 21 7.45 -7.74 2.53
N ALA A 22 7.51 -7.66 3.87
CA ALA A 22 8.78 -7.70 4.61
C ALA A 22 9.58 -8.98 4.34
N TYR A 23 8.90 -10.13 4.26
CA TYR A 23 9.52 -11.41 3.91
C TYR A 23 10.15 -11.39 2.51
N LEU A 24 9.42 -10.87 1.51
CA LEU A 24 9.94 -10.76 0.15
C LEU A 24 11.13 -9.81 0.06
N MET A 25 11.11 -8.68 0.79
CA MET A 25 12.28 -7.81 0.85
C MET A 25 13.49 -8.55 1.41
N LYS A 26 13.35 -9.20 2.58
CA LYS A 26 14.47 -9.85 3.27
C LYS A 26 15.05 -11.04 2.51
N TYR A 27 14.20 -11.94 2.01
CA TYR A 27 14.64 -13.26 1.51
C TYR A 27 14.64 -13.37 -0.01
N HIS A 28 13.98 -12.44 -0.71
CA HIS A 28 13.99 -12.36 -2.17
C HIS A 28 14.67 -11.10 -2.70
N GLN A 29 15.25 -10.27 -1.82
CA GLN A 29 15.99 -9.05 -2.16
C GLN A 29 15.20 -8.09 -3.06
N LEU A 30 13.89 -8.04 -2.87
CA LEU A 30 13.04 -7.06 -3.53
C LEU A 30 13.08 -5.74 -2.77
N THR A 31 13.04 -4.63 -3.47
CA THR A 31 12.72 -3.32 -2.87
C THR A 31 11.29 -3.32 -2.32
N LEU A 32 10.96 -2.37 -1.46
CA LEU A 32 9.60 -2.18 -0.93
C LEU A 32 8.58 -2.01 -2.04
N LEU A 33 8.89 -1.21 -3.06
CA LEU A 33 8.02 -1.01 -4.21
C LEU A 33 7.78 -2.33 -4.96
N GLU A 34 8.84 -3.08 -5.28
CA GLU A 34 8.74 -4.35 -5.99
C GLU A 34 7.98 -5.41 -5.17
N ALA A 35 8.27 -5.52 -3.87
CA ALA A 35 7.60 -6.45 -2.97
C ALA A 35 6.12 -6.10 -2.80
N PHE A 36 5.80 -4.81 -2.63
CA PHE A 36 4.42 -4.33 -2.55
C PHE A 36 3.65 -4.63 -3.84
N ASP A 37 4.20 -4.29 -5.01
CA ASP A 37 3.59 -4.53 -6.31
C ASP A 37 3.40 -6.03 -6.59
N HIS A 38 4.38 -6.85 -6.21
CA HIS A 38 4.28 -8.31 -6.31
C HIS A 38 3.08 -8.86 -5.52
N VAL A 39 2.94 -8.48 -4.24
CA VAL A 39 1.82 -8.96 -3.41
C VAL A 39 0.49 -8.34 -3.88
N LYS A 40 0.48 -7.06 -4.30
CA LYS A 40 -0.71 -6.38 -4.82
C LYS A 40 -1.22 -7.02 -6.11
N LYS A 41 -0.33 -7.43 -7.01
CA LYS A 41 -0.69 -8.15 -8.24
C LYS A 41 -1.39 -9.47 -7.94
N ILE A 42 -0.94 -10.22 -6.94
CA ILE A 42 -1.54 -11.50 -6.54
C ILE A 42 -2.83 -11.28 -5.74
N ARG A 43 -2.86 -10.27 -4.87
CA ARG A 43 -4.02 -9.91 -4.04
C ARG A 43 -4.30 -8.40 -4.14
N PRO A 44 -5.13 -7.96 -5.11
CA PRO A 44 -5.39 -6.53 -5.35
C PRO A 44 -5.96 -5.75 -4.16
N LYS A 45 -6.57 -6.46 -3.20
CA LYS A 45 -7.16 -5.86 -1.99
C LYS A 45 -6.16 -5.54 -0.88
N ILE A 46 -4.87 -5.85 -1.02
CA ILE A 46 -3.92 -5.45 0.04
C ILE A 46 -3.87 -3.93 0.15
N HIS A 47 -3.78 -3.49 1.39
CA HIS A 47 -3.65 -2.10 1.78
C HIS A 47 -3.11 -2.06 3.22
N PRO A 48 -1.79 -2.25 3.43
CA PRO A 48 -1.15 -1.87 4.68
C PRO A 48 -1.62 -0.47 5.14
N ASN A 49 -1.75 -0.27 6.45
CA ASN A 49 -2.06 1.07 6.94
C ASN A 49 -0.78 1.93 6.86
N CYS A 50 -0.92 3.26 6.94
CA CYS A 50 0.24 4.17 6.81
C CYS A 50 1.34 3.89 7.84
N GLY A 51 0.99 3.49 9.08
CA GLY A 51 1.97 3.16 10.12
C GLY A 51 2.80 1.91 9.77
N PHE A 52 2.15 0.84 9.31
CA PHE A 52 2.86 -0.35 8.82
C PHE A 52 3.67 -0.05 7.57
N PHE A 53 3.20 0.82 6.69
CA PHE A 53 3.95 1.19 5.50
C PHE A 53 5.22 1.97 5.86
N GLN A 54 5.14 2.90 6.82
CA GLN A 54 6.33 3.60 7.34
C GLN A 54 7.32 2.61 7.97
N GLN A 55 6.82 1.64 8.76
CA GLN A 55 7.68 0.58 9.31
C GLN A 55 8.35 -0.26 8.20
N LEU A 56 7.66 -0.52 7.08
CA LEU A 56 8.25 -1.20 5.93
C LEU A 56 9.31 -0.34 5.24
N MET A 57 9.11 0.98 5.13
CA MET A 57 10.11 1.91 4.58
C MET A 57 11.37 1.95 5.44
N ASP A 58 11.21 2.02 6.77
CA ASP A 58 12.35 1.98 7.69
C ASP A 58 13.04 0.61 7.67
N TYR A 59 12.28 -0.46 7.49
CA TYR A 59 12.84 -1.79 7.33
C TYR A 59 13.63 -1.93 6.02
N GLU A 60 13.13 -1.39 4.90
CA GLU A 60 13.86 -1.34 3.64
C GLU A 60 15.19 -0.60 3.79
N LYS A 61 15.19 0.58 4.44
CA LYS A 61 16.42 1.32 4.75
C LYS A 61 17.39 0.48 5.57
N SER A 62 16.90 -0.30 6.54
CA SER A 62 17.78 -1.17 7.33
C SER A 62 18.38 -2.35 6.54
N LEU A 63 17.78 -2.72 5.40
CA LEU A 63 18.25 -3.79 4.54
C LEU A 63 19.15 -3.30 3.41
N PHE A 64 18.84 -2.12 2.84
CA PHE A 64 19.40 -1.66 1.57
C PHE A 64 19.90 -0.21 1.59
N ASP A 65 19.95 0.45 2.75
CA ASP A 65 20.34 1.85 2.96
C ASP A 65 19.54 2.88 2.12
N ALA A 66 18.38 2.48 1.60
CA ALA A 66 17.50 3.31 0.79
C ALA A 66 16.03 2.94 0.99
N SER A 67 15.15 3.86 0.60
CA SER A 67 13.70 3.62 0.54
C SER A 67 13.22 3.86 -0.88
N SER A 68 12.57 2.86 -1.49
CA SER A 68 12.03 2.93 -2.85
C SER A 68 10.66 3.62 -2.92
N VAL A 69 10.00 3.81 -1.79
CA VAL A 69 8.72 4.53 -1.67
C VAL A 69 8.89 5.79 -0.83
N LYS A 70 8.11 6.84 -1.12
CA LYS A 70 8.07 8.10 -0.36
C LYS A 70 6.72 8.31 0.30
N MET A 71 6.70 9.11 1.35
CA MET A 71 5.46 9.68 1.90
C MET A 71 5.14 10.98 1.16
N VAL A 72 3.91 11.13 0.69
CA VAL A 72 3.42 12.32 -0.02
C VAL A 72 2.20 12.90 0.70
N TYR A 73 2.05 14.21 0.68
CA TYR A 73 0.86 14.87 1.23
C TYR A 73 -0.28 14.79 0.21
N ASN A 74 -1.41 14.19 0.60
CA ASN A 74 -2.57 14.07 -0.25
C ASN A 74 -3.63 15.12 0.15
N GLU A 75 -3.92 16.05 -0.76
CA GLU A 75 -4.86 17.16 -0.53
C GLU A 75 -6.29 16.70 -0.21
N PHE A 76 -6.74 15.58 -0.78
CA PHE A 76 -8.10 15.09 -0.56
C PHE A 76 -8.28 14.54 0.87
N LEU A 77 -7.28 13.81 1.35
CA LEU A 77 -7.29 13.23 2.69
C LEU A 77 -6.75 14.18 3.77
N ARG A 78 -6.11 15.28 3.37
CA ARG A 78 -5.39 16.22 4.26
C ARG A 78 -4.41 15.49 5.19
N SER A 79 -3.69 14.52 4.63
CA SER A 79 -2.82 13.63 5.38
C SER A 79 -1.65 13.13 4.53
N TYR A 80 -0.59 12.65 5.19
CA TYR A 80 0.54 12.00 4.53
C TYR A 80 0.24 10.52 4.29
N ILE A 81 0.44 10.08 3.06
CA ILE A 81 0.23 8.70 2.61
C ILE A 81 1.46 8.18 1.86
N PRO A 82 1.67 6.86 1.78
CA PRO A 82 2.60 6.28 0.82
C PRO A 82 2.26 6.70 -0.61
N GLU A 83 3.26 7.10 -1.39
CA GLU A 83 3.11 7.54 -2.79
C GLU A 83 2.36 6.52 -3.66
N VAL A 84 2.52 5.23 -3.38
CA VAL A 84 1.82 4.15 -4.07
C VAL A 84 0.30 4.22 -3.97
N TYR A 85 -0.26 4.92 -2.96
CA TYR A 85 -1.70 5.09 -2.80
C TYR A 85 -2.24 6.37 -3.47
N ASP A 86 -1.39 7.29 -3.90
CA ASP A 86 -1.85 8.60 -4.37
C ASP A 86 -2.76 8.49 -5.60
N LYS A 87 -2.43 7.59 -6.54
CA LYS A 87 -3.26 7.30 -7.72
C LYS A 87 -4.63 6.74 -7.35
N GLU A 88 -4.69 5.83 -6.37
CA GLU A 88 -5.97 5.24 -5.91
C GLU A 88 -6.87 6.32 -5.30
N TYR A 89 -6.32 7.21 -4.46
CA TYR A 89 -7.10 8.30 -3.85
C TYR A 89 -7.47 9.41 -4.84
N ALA A 90 -6.62 9.71 -5.83
CA ALA A 90 -6.95 10.66 -6.89
C ALA A 90 -8.20 10.23 -7.69
N GLN A 91 -8.36 8.93 -7.94
CA GLN A 91 -9.54 8.38 -8.61
C GLN A 91 -10.79 8.53 -7.73
N ILE A 92 -10.69 8.27 -6.43
CA ILE A 92 -11.80 8.46 -5.47
C ILE A 92 -12.24 9.93 -5.46
N ARG A 93 -11.29 10.88 -5.42
CA ARG A 93 -11.58 12.33 -5.51
C ARG A 93 -12.37 12.66 -6.77
N ILE A 94 -11.94 12.16 -7.93
CA ILE A 94 -12.62 12.39 -9.21
C ILE A 94 -14.02 11.80 -9.21
N PHE A 95 -14.18 10.57 -8.71
CA PHE A 95 -15.47 9.90 -8.63
C PHE A 95 -16.47 10.65 -7.75
N ASN A 96 -16.02 11.10 -6.57
CA ASN A 96 -16.85 11.84 -5.62
C ASN A 96 -17.26 13.20 -6.19
N LYS A 97 -16.35 13.92 -6.85
CA LYS A 97 -16.67 15.17 -7.55
C LYS A 97 -17.73 14.95 -8.64
N LYS A 98 -17.56 13.91 -9.48
CA LYS A 98 -18.54 13.55 -10.53
C LYS A 98 -19.92 13.16 -9.98
N ARG A 99 -20.02 12.60 -8.76
CA ARG A 99 -21.31 12.33 -8.11
C ARG A 99 -21.97 13.62 -7.66
N LYS A 100 -21.22 14.52 -7.01
CA LYS A 100 -21.71 15.81 -6.54
C LYS A 100 -22.22 16.67 -7.70
N ASP A 101 -21.42 16.80 -8.76
CA ASP A 101 -21.80 17.55 -9.98
C ASP A 101 -23.02 16.97 -10.71
N ARG A 102 -23.37 15.69 -10.49
CA ARG A 102 -24.58 15.07 -11.06
C ARG A 102 -25.81 15.35 -10.21
N GLN A 103 -25.66 15.43 -8.89
CA GLN A 103 -26.75 15.79 -7.98
C GLN A 103 -27.12 17.26 -8.12
N ASP A 104 -26.14 18.15 -8.26
CA ASP A 104 -26.36 19.60 -8.41
C ASP A 104 -27.01 19.99 -9.76
N ARG A 105 -26.99 19.10 -10.78
CA ARG A 105 -27.65 19.33 -12.08
C ARG A 105 -29.08 18.79 -12.17
N GLN A 106 -29.53 18.07 -11.14
CA GLN A 106 -30.88 17.51 -11.05
C GLN A 106 -31.77 18.31 -10.07
N GLN A 107 -31.26 19.43 -9.54
CA GLN A 107 -32.01 20.49 -8.84
C GLN A 107 -32.05 21.74 -9.72
#